data_AF-A0A7S3LMH8-F1
#
_entry.id   AF-A0A7S3LMH8-F1
#
_cell.length_a   1.000
_cell.length_b   1.000
_cell.length_c   1.000
_cell.angle_alpha   90.00
_cell.angle_beta   90.00
_cell.angle_gamma   90.00
#
_symmetry.space_group_name_H-M   'P 1'
#
loop_
_entity.id
_entity.type
_entity.pdbx_description
1 polymer ?
#
loop_
_entity_poly.entity_id
_entity_poly.type
_entity_poly.pdbx_seq_one_letter_code
_entity_poly.pdbx_strand_id
1 'polypeptide(L)'
;MGFATVFLKFIHTLVFIIGVVILGLSIALLVEGGNFFPGDENLGVSSWYGWVPFAFGLILTIGSILGCCFTKPGNMCFLGLYAVIQFVSGSLIIISGAFIVTTISKYFKNITTTENISDGLAEGVGGAQQDFSDFLLGLYSGCCNGSSTVIPMCPERLPQPPNLTFCFLDQTLFDNGVTAGQLSFTTYCSYRPLEQACADESIRQFLEANYNWLKDNVLPVGITFLVFGSLLFLASCCSCRVGCMKDEDEEEKQPPRQAQQQGTGQPKPAEEGIQHS
;
A
#
# COMPACT_ATOMS: atom_id res chain seq x y z
N MET A 1 9.02 -24.90 -21.46
CA MET A 1 8.70 -23.67 -20.71
C MET A 1 9.19 -23.85 -19.29
N GLY A 2 10.13 -23.03 -18.83
CA GLY A 2 10.74 -23.18 -17.51
C GLY A 2 9.79 -22.82 -16.35
N PHE A 3 10.13 -23.29 -15.15
CA PHE A 3 9.45 -22.99 -13.89
C PHE A 3 9.17 -21.49 -13.70
N ALA A 4 10.11 -20.62 -14.09
CA ALA A 4 9.98 -19.16 -13.99
C ALA A 4 8.78 -18.59 -14.78
N THR A 5 8.51 -19.10 -15.98
CA THR A 5 7.36 -18.64 -16.79
C THR A 5 6.03 -19.04 -16.16
N VAL A 6 5.95 -20.25 -15.59
CA VAL A 6 4.75 -20.73 -14.89
C VAL A 6 4.53 -19.92 -13.61
N PHE A 7 5.59 -19.70 -12.84
CA PHE A 7 5.56 -18.87 -11.63
C PHE A 7 5.11 -17.43 -11.93
N LEU A 8 5.66 -16.78 -12.96
CA LEU A 8 5.24 -15.44 -13.36
C LEU A 8 3.74 -15.38 -13.70
N LYS A 9 3.25 -16.31 -14.53
CA LYS A 9 1.82 -16.37 -14.88
C LYS A 9 0.93 -16.55 -13.64
N PHE A 10 1.36 -17.39 -12.70
CA PHE A 10 0.65 -17.58 -11.44
C PHE A 10 0.60 -16.27 -10.63
N ILE A 11 1.74 -15.60 -10.43
CA ILE A 11 1.79 -14.33 -9.69
C ILE A 11 0.93 -13.27 -10.37
N HIS A 12 1.01 -13.10 -11.69
CA HIS A 12 0.17 -12.13 -12.41
C HIS A 12 -1.32 -12.42 -12.28
N THR A 13 -1.70 -13.70 -12.32
CA THR A 13 -3.10 -14.11 -12.15
C THR A 13 -3.59 -13.80 -10.74
N LEU A 14 -2.75 -14.04 -9.73
CA LEU A 14 -3.06 -13.70 -8.34
C LEU A 14 -3.19 -12.18 -8.14
N VAL A 15 -2.25 -11.39 -8.68
CA VAL A 15 -2.31 -9.91 -8.60
C VAL A 15 -3.52 -9.37 -9.35
N PHE A 16 -3.90 -9.98 -10.48
CA PHE A 16 -5.12 -9.64 -11.21
C PHE A 16 -6.38 -9.85 -10.35
N ILE A 17 -6.51 -11.03 -9.71
CA ILE A 17 -7.65 -11.33 -8.84
C ILE A 17 -7.72 -10.33 -7.68
N ILE A 18 -6.59 -10.05 -7.03
CA ILE A 18 -6.52 -9.05 -5.95
C ILE A 18 -6.93 -7.66 -6.47
N GLY A 19 -6.41 -7.24 -7.62
CA GLY A 19 -6.73 -5.95 -8.25
C GLY A 19 -8.24 -5.80 -8.51
N VAL A 20 -8.88 -6.85 -9.04
CA VAL A 20 -10.33 -6.86 -9.29
C VAL A 20 -11.13 -6.81 -7.99
N VAL A 21 -10.71 -7.53 -6.95
CA VAL A 21 -11.36 -7.46 -5.62
C VAL A 21 -11.25 -6.06 -5.02
N ILE A 22 -10.07 -5.45 -5.05
CA ILE A 22 -9.85 -4.08 -4.56
C ILE A 22 -10.71 -3.09 -5.36
N LEU A 23 -10.76 -3.21 -6.68
CA LEU A 23 -11.63 -2.39 -7.52
C LEU A 23 -13.11 -2.53 -7.13
N GLY A 24 -13.60 -3.75 -6.97
CA GLY A 24 -14.98 -4.02 -6.56
C GLY A 24 -15.31 -3.40 -5.20
N LEU A 25 -14.45 -3.60 -4.21
CA LEU A 25 -14.61 -2.98 -2.88
C LEU A 25 -14.55 -1.45 -2.95
N SER A 26 -13.67 -0.88 -3.76
CA SER A 26 -13.55 0.57 -3.91
C SER A 26 -14.78 1.18 -4.59
N ILE A 27 -15.33 0.50 -5.61
CA ILE A 27 -16.58 0.91 -6.26
C ILE A 27 -17.73 0.83 -5.26
N ALA A 28 -17.83 -0.24 -4.46
CA ALA A 28 -18.82 -0.33 -3.41
C ALA A 28 -18.68 0.82 -2.40
N LEU A 29 -17.45 1.13 -1.96
CA LEU A 29 -17.18 2.28 -1.08
C LEU A 29 -17.53 3.62 -1.72
N LEU A 30 -17.30 3.82 -3.02
CA LEU A 30 -17.64 5.07 -3.71
C LEU A 30 -19.14 5.22 -3.93
N VAL A 31 -19.85 4.13 -4.24
CA VAL A 31 -21.30 4.13 -4.48
C VAL A 31 -22.07 4.22 -3.17
N GLU A 32 -21.70 3.41 -2.17
CA GLU A 32 -22.35 3.36 -0.87
C GLU A 32 -21.85 4.45 0.07
N GLY A 33 -20.58 4.88 -0.04
CA GLY A 33 -20.03 5.96 0.77
C GLY A 33 -20.78 7.28 0.58
N GLY A 34 -21.32 7.53 -0.62
CA GLY A 34 -22.25 8.65 -0.86
C GLY A 34 -23.55 8.55 -0.07
N ASN A 35 -23.96 7.34 0.32
CA ASN A 35 -25.15 7.08 1.14
C ASN A 35 -24.83 6.98 2.64
N PHE A 36 -23.60 6.57 3.02
CA PHE A 36 -23.14 6.48 4.41
C PHE A 36 -22.67 7.83 4.98
N PHE A 37 -22.19 8.74 4.13
CA PHE A 37 -21.82 10.11 4.50
C PHE A 37 -22.69 11.14 3.77
N PRO A 38 -24.03 11.12 3.98
CA PRO A 38 -24.92 12.04 3.29
C PRO A 38 -24.77 13.44 3.89
N GLY A 39 -24.07 14.31 3.18
CA GLY A 39 -24.17 15.74 3.37
C GLY A 39 -23.18 16.33 4.36
N ASP A 40 -21.95 16.53 3.90
CA ASP A 40 -21.37 17.87 3.97
C ASP A 40 -20.30 18.01 2.88
N GLU A 41 -20.61 18.82 1.86
CA GLU A 41 -19.67 19.17 0.80
C GLU A 41 -18.43 19.89 1.37
N ASN A 42 -18.50 20.38 2.62
CA ASN A 42 -17.44 21.11 3.31
C ASN A 42 -16.60 20.26 4.26
N LEU A 43 -17.00 19.04 4.61
CA LEU A 43 -16.25 18.26 5.61
C LEU A 43 -14.89 17.80 5.12
N GLY A 44 -14.56 17.93 3.83
CA GLY A 44 -13.19 17.75 3.33
C GLY A 44 -12.56 16.39 3.62
N VAL A 45 -13.31 15.45 4.22
CA VAL A 45 -12.98 14.03 4.37
C VAL A 45 -13.11 13.46 2.97
N SER A 46 -12.08 13.79 2.20
CA SER A 46 -12.11 13.74 0.76
C SER A 46 -12.40 12.30 0.37
N SER A 47 -13.10 12.14 -0.73
CA SER A 47 -13.36 10.86 -1.39
C SER A 47 -12.08 10.06 -1.71
N TRP A 48 -10.89 10.56 -1.34
CA TRP A 48 -9.59 9.88 -1.41
C TRP A 48 -9.63 8.46 -0.85
N TYR A 49 -10.36 8.17 0.24
CA TYR A 49 -10.38 6.81 0.80
C TYR A 49 -11.02 5.79 -0.16
N GLY A 50 -11.92 6.21 -1.05
CA GLY A 50 -12.48 5.38 -2.12
C GLY A 50 -11.67 5.46 -3.42
N TRP A 51 -11.20 6.66 -3.79
CA TRP A 51 -10.45 6.90 -5.03
C TRP A 51 -9.04 6.32 -5.02
N VAL A 52 -8.35 6.33 -3.88
CA VAL A 52 -6.99 5.78 -3.74
C VAL A 52 -6.98 4.26 -3.97
N PRO A 53 -7.79 3.44 -3.26
CA PRO A 53 -7.82 2.01 -3.54
C PRO A 53 -8.41 1.71 -4.92
N PHE A 54 -9.33 2.55 -5.45
CA PHE A 54 -9.79 2.43 -6.82
C PHE A 54 -8.65 2.58 -7.84
N ALA A 55 -7.88 3.67 -7.75
CA ALA A 55 -6.73 3.91 -8.64
C ALA A 55 -5.68 2.80 -8.52
N PHE A 56 -5.41 2.35 -7.29
CA PHE A 56 -4.48 1.26 -7.02
C PHE A 56 -4.96 -0.06 -7.64
N GLY A 57 -6.21 -0.44 -7.41
CA GLY A 57 -6.82 -1.64 -8.00
C GLY A 57 -6.82 -1.61 -9.53
N LEU A 58 -7.05 -0.43 -10.13
CA LEU A 58 -7.00 -0.23 -11.59
C LEU A 58 -5.59 -0.50 -12.13
N ILE A 59 -4.57 0.09 -11.50
CA ILE A 59 -3.17 -0.09 -11.88
C ILE A 59 -2.76 -1.57 -11.77
N LEU A 60 -3.13 -2.24 -10.68
CA LEU A 60 -2.84 -3.67 -10.49
C LEU A 60 -3.51 -4.54 -11.57
N THR A 61 -4.78 -4.25 -11.88
CA THR A 61 -5.55 -5.02 -12.86
C THR A 61 -4.96 -4.86 -14.26
N ILE A 62 -4.74 -3.61 -14.70
CA ILE A 62 -4.13 -3.32 -16.00
C ILE A 62 -2.72 -3.91 -16.08
N GLY A 63 -1.88 -3.66 -15.07
CA GLY A 63 -0.51 -4.17 -15.02
C GLY A 63 -0.45 -5.71 -15.08
N SER A 64 -1.40 -6.39 -14.46
CA SER A 64 -1.47 -7.86 -14.48
C SER A 64 -1.93 -8.41 -15.83
N ILE A 65 -2.91 -7.77 -16.49
CA ILE A 65 -3.34 -8.13 -17.86
C ILE A 65 -2.15 -7.97 -18.82
N LEU A 66 -1.45 -6.84 -18.74
CA LEU A 66 -0.28 -6.57 -19.56
C LEU A 66 0.82 -7.63 -19.31
N GLY A 67 1.10 -7.97 -18.06
CA GLY A 67 2.04 -9.05 -17.71
C GLY A 67 1.68 -10.42 -18.30
N CYS A 68 0.39 -10.80 -18.22
CA CYS A 68 -0.11 -12.03 -18.83
C CYS A 68 -0.01 -12.03 -20.36
N CYS A 69 -0.24 -10.89 -21.01
CA CYS A 69 -0.18 -10.76 -22.47
C CYS A 69 1.27 -10.70 -23.00
N PHE A 70 2.17 -10.04 -22.27
CA PHE A 70 3.56 -9.81 -22.70
C PHE A 70 4.52 -10.93 -22.30
N THR A 71 4.10 -11.90 -21.50
CA THR A 71 4.86 -13.15 -21.31
C THR A 71 4.91 -14.03 -22.57
N LYS A 72 4.26 -13.62 -23.66
CA LYS A 72 4.49 -14.22 -24.98
C LYS A 72 5.89 -13.83 -25.52
N PRO A 73 6.68 -14.80 -26.01
CA PRO A 73 8.03 -14.53 -26.51
C PRO A 73 7.97 -13.60 -27.70
N GLY A 74 8.51 -12.38 -27.57
CA GLY A 74 8.55 -11.42 -28.68
C GLY A 74 8.85 -9.98 -28.29
N ASN A 75 8.50 -9.55 -27.07
CA ASN A 75 8.61 -8.14 -26.68
C ASN A 75 9.43 -7.92 -25.41
N MET A 76 10.76 -8.04 -25.54
CA MET A 76 11.73 -7.98 -24.42
C MET A 76 11.68 -6.64 -23.67
N CYS A 77 11.49 -5.53 -24.39
CA CYS A 77 11.46 -4.19 -23.82
C CYS A 77 10.33 -4.03 -22.78
N PHE A 78 9.15 -4.58 -23.07
CA PHE A 78 8.01 -4.50 -22.16
C PHE A 78 8.19 -5.40 -20.94
N LEU A 79 8.83 -6.57 -21.10
CA LEU A 79 9.15 -7.44 -19.97
C LEU A 79 10.15 -6.73 -19.02
N GLY A 80 11.16 -6.06 -19.57
CA GLY A 80 12.13 -5.29 -18.80
C GLY A 80 11.50 -4.09 -18.07
N LEU A 81 10.71 -3.28 -18.77
CA LEU A 81 9.98 -2.16 -18.16
C LEU A 81 9.07 -2.65 -17.02
N TYR A 82 8.36 -3.75 -17.26
CA TYR A 82 7.48 -4.32 -16.27
C TYR A 82 8.22 -4.85 -15.04
N ALA A 83 9.38 -5.49 -15.22
CA ALA A 83 10.25 -5.92 -14.12
C ALA A 83 10.70 -4.74 -13.25
N VAL A 84 11.06 -3.60 -13.86
CA VAL A 84 11.41 -2.37 -13.13
C VAL A 84 10.23 -1.85 -12.32
N ILE A 85 9.03 -1.80 -12.90
CA ILE A 85 7.81 -1.37 -12.20
C ILE A 85 7.53 -2.30 -11.01
N GLN A 86 7.63 -3.62 -11.19
CA GLN A 86 7.45 -4.60 -10.10
C GLN A 86 8.50 -4.44 -8.99
N PHE A 87 9.75 -4.17 -9.37
CA PHE A 87 10.82 -3.95 -8.41
C PHE A 87 10.56 -2.70 -7.56
N VAL A 88 10.23 -1.57 -8.19
CA VAL A 88 9.95 -0.31 -7.49
C VAL A 88 8.71 -0.45 -6.61
N SER A 89 7.61 -0.99 -7.14
CA SER A 89 6.37 -1.18 -6.37
C SER A 89 6.54 -2.20 -5.24
N GLY A 90 7.20 -3.33 -5.48
CA GLY A 90 7.52 -4.33 -4.46
C GLY A 90 8.36 -3.73 -3.32
N SER A 91 9.39 -2.94 -3.66
CA SER A 91 10.23 -2.26 -2.68
C SER A 91 9.44 -1.26 -1.83
N LEU A 92 8.60 -0.43 -2.46
CA LEU A 92 7.75 0.53 -1.75
C LEU A 92 6.75 -0.18 -0.83
N ILE A 93 6.16 -1.30 -1.28
CA ILE A 93 5.23 -2.09 -0.46
C ILE A 93 5.97 -2.72 0.73
N ILE A 94 7.18 -3.24 0.54
CA ILE A 94 8.01 -3.77 1.63
C ILE A 94 8.31 -2.67 2.65
N ILE A 95 8.74 -1.49 2.20
CA ILE A 95 9.04 -0.35 3.08
C ILE A 95 7.78 0.06 3.87
N SER A 96 6.63 0.17 3.20
CA SER A 96 5.36 0.48 3.85
C SER A 96 4.94 -0.59 4.85
N GLY A 97 5.07 -1.88 4.51
CA GLY A 97 4.78 -2.99 5.43
C GLY A 97 5.70 -2.99 6.64
N ALA A 98 7.00 -2.76 6.43
CA ALA A 98 7.97 -2.64 7.52
C ALA A 98 7.65 -1.43 8.41
N PHE A 99 7.28 -0.30 7.82
CA PHE A 99 6.86 0.89 8.55
C PHE A 99 5.61 0.62 9.39
N ILE A 100 4.58 0.00 8.81
CA ILE A 100 3.36 -0.40 9.52
C ILE A 100 3.74 -1.29 10.71
N VAL A 101 4.45 -2.40 10.47
CA VAL A 101 4.81 -3.35 11.54
C VAL A 101 5.65 -2.67 12.64
N THR A 102 6.66 -1.89 12.28
CA THR A 102 7.57 -1.27 13.26
C THR A 102 6.92 -0.11 14.02
N THR A 103 6.21 0.78 13.34
CA THR A 103 5.54 1.93 13.96
C THR A 103 4.40 1.45 14.86
N ILE A 104 3.57 0.54 14.36
CA ILE A 104 2.43 0.04 15.10
C ILE A 104 2.87 -0.85 16.28
N SER A 105 3.88 -1.71 16.11
CA SER A 105 4.40 -2.50 17.25
C SER A 105 5.02 -1.62 18.34
N LYS A 106 5.70 -0.53 17.98
CA LYS A 106 6.22 0.46 18.95
C LYS A 106 5.08 1.19 19.65
N TYR A 107 4.08 1.64 18.90
CA TYR A 107 2.85 2.21 19.45
C TYR A 107 2.20 1.26 20.46
N PHE A 108 2.11 -0.03 20.09
CA PHE A 108 1.50 -1.04 20.93
C PHE A 108 2.27 -1.36 22.20
N LYS A 109 3.59 -1.32 22.15
CA LYS A 109 4.46 -1.57 23.30
C LYS A 109 4.34 -0.44 24.33
N ASN A 110 4.28 0.82 23.89
CA ASN A 110 4.26 1.97 24.79
C ASN A 110 2.93 2.13 25.55
N ILE A 111 1.80 1.73 24.97
CA ILE A 111 0.48 1.81 25.64
C ILE A 111 0.34 0.76 26.75
N THR A 112 0.98 -0.40 26.61
CA THR A 112 0.86 -1.50 27.58
C THR A 112 1.81 -1.39 28.76
N THR A 113 2.90 -0.62 28.65
CA THR A 113 3.89 -0.45 29.72
C THR A 113 3.74 0.82 30.55
N THR A 114 2.69 1.62 30.34
CA THR A 114 2.11 2.69 31.20
C THR A 114 2.96 3.37 32.29
N GLU A 115 4.27 3.53 32.13
CA GLU A 115 5.11 4.18 33.15
C GLU A 115 5.71 5.51 32.70
N ASN A 116 5.79 5.83 31.41
CA ASN A 116 6.15 7.18 30.94
C ASN A 116 5.79 7.35 29.46
N ILE A 117 4.58 7.85 29.17
CA ILE A 117 4.16 8.22 27.81
C ILE A 117 4.89 9.50 27.35
N SER A 118 5.55 10.23 28.25
CA SER A 118 6.26 11.49 27.95
C SER A 118 7.51 11.33 27.09
N ASP A 119 8.24 10.22 27.20
CA ASP A 119 9.60 10.15 26.68
C ASP A 119 9.68 9.62 25.24
N GLY A 120 8.60 9.06 24.72
CA GLY A 120 8.54 8.45 23.37
C GLY A 120 7.94 9.33 22.27
N LEU A 121 7.32 10.47 22.61
CA LEU A 121 6.56 11.30 21.66
C LEU A 121 7.37 12.46 21.06
N ALA A 122 8.60 12.69 21.52
CA ALA A 122 9.32 13.95 21.25
C ALA A 122 9.90 14.10 19.84
N GLU A 123 9.98 13.06 19.00
CA GLU A 123 10.57 13.19 17.65
C GLU A 123 9.68 12.56 16.55
N GLY A 124 8.91 13.41 15.85
CA GLY A 124 8.26 13.14 14.56
C GLY A 124 7.01 12.25 14.58
N VAL A 125 7.07 11.09 15.23
CA VAL A 125 5.97 10.09 15.29
C VAL A 125 4.90 10.49 16.32
N GLY A 126 5.26 11.31 17.30
CA GLY A 126 4.33 11.73 18.35
C GLY A 126 3.18 12.62 17.86
N GLY A 127 3.37 13.33 16.73
CA GLY A 127 2.30 14.08 16.09
C GLY A 127 1.19 13.15 15.58
N ALA A 128 1.54 12.14 14.78
CA ALA A 128 0.56 11.19 14.26
C ALA A 128 -0.15 10.38 15.36
N GLN A 129 0.55 10.08 16.45
CA GLN A 129 -0.04 9.44 17.62
C GLN A 129 -1.08 10.34 18.30
N GLN A 130 -0.75 11.63 18.46
CA GLN A 130 -1.66 12.60 19.03
C GLN A 130 -2.87 12.85 18.12
N ASP A 131 -2.63 13.03 16.82
CA ASP A 131 -3.65 13.23 15.80
C ASP A 131 -4.68 12.08 15.80
N PHE A 132 -4.18 10.85 15.89
CA PHE A 132 -5.03 9.67 15.98
C PHE A 132 -5.78 9.58 17.32
N SER A 133 -5.12 9.96 18.43
CA SER A 133 -5.77 10.05 19.74
C SER A 133 -6.90 11.07 19.73
N ASP A 134 -6.66 12.27 19.20
CA ASP A 134 -7.64 13.35 19.11
C ASP A 134 -8.85 12.91 18.26
N PHE A 135 -8.59 12.23 17.13
CA PHE A 135 -9.64 11.62 16.32
C PHE A 135 -10.43 10.55 17.08
N LEU A 136 -9.78 9.64 17.81
CA LEU A 136 -10.47 8.61 18.59
C LEU A 136 -11.29 9.17 19.75
N LEU A 137 -10.81 10.22 20.42
CA LEU A 137 -11.55 10.94 21.45
C LEU A 137 -12.77 11.65 20.85
N GLY A 138 -12.61 12.23 19.66
CA GLY A 138 -13.73 12.74 18.88
C GLY A 138 -14.74 11.65 18.55
N LEU A 139 -14.26 10.51 18.03
CA LEU A 139 -15.09 9.35 17.67
C LEU A 139 -15.89 8.82 18.86
N TYR A 140 -15.25 8.75 20.03
CA TYR A 140 -15.92 8.45 21.29
C TYR A 140 -17.05 9.45 21.58
N SER A 141 -16.74 10.75 21.55
CA SER A 141 -17.70 11.82 21.82
C SER A 141 -18.90 11.78 20.85
N GLY A 142 -18.63 11.49 19.57
CA GLY A 142 -19.65 11.29 18.55
C GLY A 142 -20.53 10.05 18.78
N CYS A 143 -19.94 8.91 19.19
CA CYS A 143 -20.68 7.70 19.53
C CYS A 143 -21.52 7.85 20.81
N CYS A 144 -20.98 8.54 21.82
CA CYS A 144 -21.58 8.70 23.15
C CYS A 144 -22.40 10.00 23.30
N ASN A 145 -22.92 10.52 22.19
CA ASN A 145 -23.62 11.80 22.14
C ASN A 145 -24.79 11.81 23.15
N GLY A 146 -24.62 12.49 24.29
CA GLY A 146 -25.55 12.46 25.43
C GLY A 146 -24.92 12.08 26.79
N SER A 147 -23.67 11.63 26.83
CA SER A 147 -22.92 11.51 28.09
C SER A 147 -22.57 12.90 28.65
N SER A 148 -22.55 13.05 29.97
CA SER A 148 -22.15 14.29 30.65
C SER A 148 -20.65 14.60 30.54
N THR A 149 -19.87 13.68 29.96
CA THR A 149 -18.41 13.77 29.89
C THR A 149 -17.99 14.67 28.74
N VAL A 150 -17.67 15.92 29.07
CA VAL A 150 -17.05 16.86 28.13
C VAL A 150 -15.55 16.59 28.11
N ILE A 151 -15.02 16.14 26.98
CA ILE A 151 -13.56 16.00 26.78
C ILE A 151 -13.00 17.41 26.51
N PRO A 152 -12.19 17.99 27.41
CA PRO A 152 -11.67 19.34 27.22
C PRO A 152 -10.50 19.35 26.23
N MET A 153 -10.18 20.54 25.73
CA MET A 153 -8.92 20.78 25.02
C MET A 153 -7.75 20.78 26.02
N CYS A 154 -6.62 20.15 25.67
CA CYS A 154 -5.43 20.15 26.51
C CYS A 154 -4.77 21.54 26.51
N PRO A 155 -4.27 22.03 27.66
CA PRO A 155 -3.53 23.28 27.72
C PRO A 155 -2.15 23.19 27.04
N GLU A 156 -1.52 22.01 27.06
CA GLU A 156 -0.20 21.75 26.46
C GLU A 156 -0.13 20.31 25.94
N ARG A 157 0.91 19.99 25.14
CA ARG A 157 0.99 18.73 24.37
C ARG A 157 0.94 17.44 25.20
N LEU A 158 1.07 17.46 26.52
CA LEU A 158 0.97 16.26 27.37
C LEU A 158 0.61 16.63 28.83
N PRO A 159 -0.43 16.05 29.45
CA PRO A 159 -0.50 15.97 30.90
C PRO A 159 0.52 14.95 31.40
N GLN A 160 1.39 15.35 32.34
CA GLN A 160 2.25 14.43 33.07
C GLN A 160 1.40 13.56 34.01
N PRO A 161 1.73 12.25 34.19
CA PRO A 161 1.15 11.46 35.28
C PRO A 161 1.36 12.17 36.62
N PRO A 162 0.39 12.13 37.56
CA PRO A 162 -0.50 10.99 37.81
C PRO A 162 -2.00 11.17 37.48
N ASN A 163 -2.45 12.35 37.04
CA ASN A 163 -3.85 12.57 36.65
C ASN A 163 -4.00 12.46 35.13
N LEU A 164 -4.38 11.27 34.66
CA LEU A 164 -4.71 10.99 33.25
C LEU A 164 -6.04 11.66 32.88
N THR A 165 -6.02 12.98 32.70
CA THR A 165 -7.14 13.69 32.11
C THR A 165 -7.10 13.48 30.59
N PHE A 166 -8.09 12.78 30.04
CA PHE A 166 -8.23 12.67 28.59
C PHE A 166 -8.62 14.04 28.02
N CYS A 167 -7.80 14.57 27.12
CA CYS A 167 -8.04 15.84 26.45
C CYS A 167 -7.50 15.77 25.01
N PHE A 168 -7.97 16.64 24.13
CA PHE A 168 -7.53 16.71 22.73
C PHE A 168 -6.70 17.98 22.45
N LEU A 169 -5.84 17.99 21.44
CA LEU A 169 -5.01 19.14 21.08
C LEU A 169 -5.41 19.80 19.76
N ASP A 170 -5.81 19.00 18.77
CA ASP A 170 -6.30 19.47 17.48
C ASP A 170 -7.83 19.37 17.43
N GLN A 171 -8.47 20.54 17.48
CA GLN A 171 -9.92 20.68 17.37
C GLN A 171 -10.47 20.09 16.06
N THR A 172 -9.76 20.26 14.94
CA THR A 172 -10.21 19.80 13.63
C THR A 172 -10.28 18.28 13.58
N LEU A 173 -9.24 17.61 14.10
CA LEU A 173 -9.21 16.15 14.15
C LEU A 173 -10.23 15.59 15.13
N PHE A 174 -10.42 16.26 16.26
CA PHE A 174 -11.47 15.92 17.22
C PHE A 174 -12.86 16.04 16.58
N ASP A 175 -13.18 17.16 15.93
CA ASP A 175 -14.48 17.39 15.28
C ASP A 175 -14.75 16.41 14.12
N ASN A 176 -13.70 16.07 13.37
CA ASN A 176 -13.77 15.01 12.35
C ASN A 176 -14.12 13.65 12.99
N GLY A 177 -13.51 13.35 14.15
CA GLY A 177 -13.84 12.17 14.95
C GLY A 177 -15.29 12.19 15.41
N VAL A 178 -15.77 13.30 15.99
CA VAL A 178 -17.16 13.48 16.44
C VAL A 178 -18.13 13.20 15.31
N THR A 179 -17.89 13.81 14.15
CA THR A 179 -18.69 13.62 12.95
C THR A 179 -18.71 12.15 12.53
N ALA A 180 -17.53 11.51 12.44
CA ALA A 180 -17.44 10.10 12.11
C ALA A 180 -18.22 9.21 13.10
N GLY A 181 -18.15 9.53 14.40
CA GLY A 181 -18.85 8.82 15.46
C GLY A 181 -20.36 8.92 15.29
N GLN A 182 -20.86 10.14 15.10
CA GLN A 182 -22.28 10.43 14.87
C GLN A 182 -22.84 9.70 13.63
N LEU A 183 -22.06 9.63 12.56
CA LEU A 183 -22.45 8.93 11.32
C LEU A 183 -22.37 7.40 11.47
N SER A 184 -21.50 6.90 12.35
CA SER A 184 -21.27 5.47 12.55
C SER A 184 -22.28 4.78 13.49
N PHE A 185 -23.33 5.50 13.91
CA PHE A 185 -24.28 5.15 14.99
C PHE A 185 -24.94 3.76 14.85
N THR A 186 -25.07 3.21 13.64
CA THR A 186 -25.84 1.99 13.41
C THR A 186 -25.02 0.70 13.45
N THR A 187 -23.71 0.75 13.19
CA THR A 187 -22.85 -0.45 13.17
C THR A 187 -21.64 -0.30 14.07
N TYR A 188 -20.84 0.75 13.95
CA TYR A 188 -19.59 0.84 14.71
C TYR A 188 -19.83 1.07 16.22
N CYS A 189 -20.69 2.02 16.56
CA CYS A 189 -21.04 2.30 17.95
C CYS A 189 -21.95 1.20 18.56
N SER A 190 -22.73 0.47 17.76
CA SER A 190 -23.66 -0.55 18.26
C SER A 190 -23.00 -1.93 18.51
N TYR A 191 -21.90 -2.26 17.82
CA TYR A 191 -21.14 -3.50 18.06
C TYR A 191 -20.27 -3.45 19.33
N ARG A 192 -20.06 -2.27 19.91
CA ARG A 192 -19.35 -2.09 21.18
C ARG A 192 -20.41 -2.07 22.30
N PRO A 193 -20.15 -2.65 23.49
CA PRO A 193 -21.07 -2.58 24.63
C PRO A 193 -21.19 -1.14 25.14
N LEU A 194 -21.94 -0.31 24.42
CA LEU A 194 -21.96 1.15 24.56
C LEU A 194 -22.74 1.61 25.80
N GLU A 195 -23.64 0.78 26.33
CA GLU A 195 -24.39 1.07 27.57
C GLU A 195 -23.48 1.17 28.81
N GLN A 196 -22.28 0.57 28.78
CA GLN A 196 -21.22 0.79 29.78
C GLN A 196 -20.15 1.76 29.27
N ALA A 197 -20.12 2.05 27.97
CA ALA A 197 -19.02 2.76 27.33
C ALA A 197 -19.15 4.30 27.35
N CYS A 198 -20.17 4.88 27.99
CA CYS A 198 -20.37 6.34 28.01
C CYS A 198 -20.30 6.96 29.43
N ALA A 199 -19.59 6.32 30.36
CA ALA A 199 -19.33 6.82 31.71
C ALA A 199 -17.82 6.86 31.98
N ASP A 200 -17.22 7.98 32.38
CA ASP A 200 -15.77 8.30 32.52
C ASP A 200 -14.72 7.15 32.52
N GLU A 201 -14.90 6.03 33.24
CA GLU A 201 -14.04 4.83 33.12
C GLU A 201 -14.05 4.19 31.71
N SER A 202 -15.01 4.57 30.88
CA SER A 202 -15.29 4.04 29.57
C SER A 202 -14.47 4.62 28.43
N ILE A 203 -13.94 5.85 28.55
CA ILE A 203 -13.06 6.42 27.53
C ILE A 203 -11.83 5.52 27.40
N ARG A 204 -11.25 5.11 28.54
CA ARG A 204 -10.14 4.17 28.58
C ARG A 204 -10.52 2.83 27.94
N GLN A 205 -11.67 2.27 28.28
CA GLN A 205 -12.13 1.00 27.71
C GLN A 205 -12.37 1.12 26.20
N PHE A 206 -12.90 2.24 25.72
CA PHE A 206 -13.09 2.51 24.30
C PHE A 206 -11.75 2.58 23.57
N LEU A 207 -10.78 3.31 24.12
CA LEU A 207 -9.42 3.39 23.56
C LEU A 207 -8.73 2.02 23.57
N GLU A 208 -8.86 1.25 24.65
CA GLU A 208 -8.31 -0.11 24.76
C GLU A 208 -8.98 -1.07 23.76
N ALA A 209 -10.28 -0.95 23.53
CA ALA A 209 -11.00 -1.78 22.58
C ALA A 209 -10.68 -1.41 21.11
N ASN A 210 -10.46 -0.13 20.81
CA ASN A 210 -9.93 0.33 19.52
C ASN A 210 -8.48 -0.15 19.33
N TYR A 211 -7.67 -0.07 20.38
CA TYR A 211 -6.31 -0.57 20.40
C TYR A 211 -6.24 -2.07 20.09
N ASN A 212 -7.03 -2.89 20.78
CA ASN A 212 -7.05 -4.35 20.57
C ASN A 212 -7.48 -4.66 19.14
N TRP A 213 -8.49 -3.95 18.62
CA TRP A 213 -8.91 -4.08 17.24
C TRP A 213 -7.79 -3.73 16.24
N LEU A 214 -7.10 -2.60 16.42
CA LEU A 214 -5.97 -2.22 15.56
C LEU A 214 -4.85 -3.26 15.63
N LYS A 215 -4.58 -3.81 16.80
CA LYS A 215 -3.55 -4.83 17.00
C LYS A 215 -3.88 -6.11 16.26
N ASP A 216 -5.10 -6.58 16.40
CA ASP A 216 -5.53 -7.85 15.83
C ASP A 216 -5.73 -7.74 14.31
N ASN A 217 -6.02 -6.55 13.78
CA ASN A 217 -6.31 -6.36 12.35
C ASN A 217 -5.17 -5.71 11.55
N VAL A 218 -4.48 -4.70 12.09
CA VAL A 218 -3.48 -3.93 11.32
C VAL A 218 -2.10 -4.60 11.30
N LEU A 219 -1.71 -5.31 12.36
CA LEU A 219 -0.45 -6.06 12.35
C LEU A 219 -0.44 -7.14 11.25
N PRO A 220 -1.49 -7.97 11.08
CA PRO A 220 -1.59 -8.87 9.92
C PRO A 220 -1.54 -8.15 8.58
N VAL A 221 -2.10 -6.93 8.47
CA VAL A 221 -2.01 -6.13 7.23
C VAL A 221 -0.55 -5.77 6.92
N GLY A 222 0.20 -5.30 7.91
CA GLY A 222 1.63 -5.02 7.74
C GLY A 222 2.45 -6.25 7.32
N ILE A 223 2.18 -7.41 7.93
CA ILE A 223 2.80 -8.68 7.54
C ILE A 223 2.42 -9.06 6.11
N THR A 224 1.14 -8.90 5.74
CA THR A 224 0.64 -9.18 4.39
C THR A 224 1.36 -8.33 3.35
N PHE A 225 1.61 -7.04 3.66
CA PHE A 225 2.36 -6.15 2.78
C PHE A 225 3.80 -6.63 2.59
N LEU A 226 4.47 -7.04 3.66
CA LEU A 226 5.83 -7.60 3.57
C LEU A 226 5.88 -8.85 2.69
N VAL A 227 4.95 -9.79 2.89
CA VAL A 227 4.88 -11.03 2.10
C VAL A 227 4.59 -10.72 0.63
N PHE A 228 3.57 -9.90 0.37
CA PHE A 228 3.16 -9.54 -0.99
C PHE A 228 4.25 -8.76 -1.74
N GLY A 229 4.87 -7.77 -1.08
CA GLY A 229 5.97 -7.02 -1.65
C GLY A 229 7.19 -7.89 -1.95
N SER A 230 7.50 -8.86 -1.08
CA SER A 230 8.56 -9.85 -1.32
C SER A 230 8.27 -10.74 -2.53
N LEU A 231 7.02 -11.16 -2.72
CA LEU A 231 6.62 -11.93 -3.91
C LEU A 231 6.75 -11.13 -5.19
N LEU A 232 6.38 -9.84 -5.19
CA LEU A 232 6.58 -8.95 -6.34
C LEU A 232 8.07 -8.73 -6.63
N PHE A 233 8.88 -8.58 -5.59
CA PHE A 233 10.33 -8.48 -5.72
C PHE A 233 10.91 -9.74 -6.38
N LEU A 234 10.53 -10.94 -5.91
CA LEU A 234 10.97 -12.21 -6.50
C LEU A 234 10.46 -12.37 -7.95
N ALA A 235 9.25 -11.92 -8.25
CA ALA A 235 8.71 -11.90 -9.61
C ALA A 235 9.53 -10.98 -10.53
N SER A 236 10.01 -9.83 -10.02
CA SER A 236 10.89 -8.95 -10.79
C SER A 236 12.22 -9.63 -11.13
N CYS A 237 12.85 -10.32 -10.17
CA CYS A 237 14.07 -11.09 -10.41
C CYS A 237 13.86 -12.21 -11.44
N CYS A 238 12.72 -12.92 -11.34
CA CYS A 238 12.35 -13.95 -12.30
C CYS A 238 12.14 -13.37 -13.71
N SER A 239 11.52 -12.19 -13.81
CA SER A 239 11.31 -11.50 -15.08
C SER A 239 12.63 -11.11 -15.73
N CYS A 240 13.58 -10.57 -14.96
CA CYS A 240 14.93 -10.27 -15.44
C CYS A 240 15.65 -11.53 -15.94
N ARG A 241 15.59 -12.62 -15.17
CA ARG A 241 16.20 -13.90 -15.58
C ARG A 241 15.62 -14.45 -16.89
N VAL A 242 14.30 -14.42 -17.04
CA VAL A 242 13.63 -14.85 -18.29
C VAL A 242 14.04 -13.95 -19.47
N GLY A 243 14.22 -12.65 -19.22
CA GLY A 243 14.76 -11.72 -20.22
C GLY A 243 16.18 -12.10 -20.68
N CYS A 244 17.09 -12.39 -19.74
CA CYS A 244 18.48 -12.71 -20.07
C CYS A 244 18.67 -14.06 -20.77
N MET A 245 17.85 -15.08 -20.48
CA MET A 245 18.02 -16.42 -21.06
C MET A 245 17.65 -16.49 -22.55
N LYS A 246 16.95 -15.50 -23.10
CA LYS A 246 16.45 -15.58 -24.47
C LYS A 246 17.55 -15.35 -25.53
N ASP A 247 18.63 -14.66 -25.18
CA ASP A 247 19.72 -14.37 -26.10
C ASP A 247 20.55 -15.63 -26.43
N GLU A 248 20.67 -16.57 -25.50
CA GLU A 248 21.44 -17.82 -25.68
C GLU A 248 20.74 -18.79 -26.67
N ASP A 249 19.41 -18.90 -26.59
CA ASP A 249 18.63 -19.81 -27.46
C ASP A 249 18.56 -19.34 -28.93
N GLU A 250 18.67 -18.04 -29.19
CA GLU A 250 18.69 -17.48 -30.54
C GLU A 250 20.07 -17.61 -31.21
N GLU A 251 21.15 -17.56 -30.44
CA GLU A 251 22.52 -17.74 -30.94
C GLU A 251 22.80 -19.19 -31.34
N GLU A 252 22.26 -20.18 -30.62
CA GLU A 252 22.41 -21.61 -30.94
C GLU A 252 21.57 -22.04 -32.17
N LYS A 253 20.46 -21.33 -32.45
CA LYS A 253 19.56 -21.65 -33.58
C LYS A 253 19.92 -20.94 -34.88
N GLN A 254 20.82 -19.96 -34.85
CA GLN A 254 21.38 -19.46 -36.11
C GLN A 254 22.36 -20.54 -36.63
N PRO A 255 22.06 -21.20 -37.76
CA PRO A 255 23.04 -22.11 -38.36
C PRO A 255 24.33 -21.32 -38.55
N PRO A 256 25.51 -21.93 -38.31
CA PRO A 256 26.78 -21.23 -38.38
C PRO A 256 26.79 -20.44 -39.68
N ARG A 257 26.79 -19.10 -39.58
CA ARG A 257 27.01 -18.23 -40.73
C ARG A 257 28.34 -18.69 -41.30
N GLN A 258 28.26 -19.51 -42.34
CA GLN A 258 29.41 -20.02 -43.03
C GLN A 258 30.27 -18.81 -43.37
N ALA A 259 31.55 -18.92 -43.03
CA ALA A 259 32.62 -18.01 -43.40
C ALA A 259 32.75 -17.97 -44.94
N GLN A 260 31.73 -17.46 -45.64
CA GLN A 260 31.60 -17.46 -47.09
C GLN A 260 31.82 -16.07 -47.69
N GLN A 261 32.66 -15.26 -47.04
CA GLN A 261 33.21 -14.03 -47.63
C GLN A 261 34.73 -13.92 -47.42
N GLN A 262 35.45 -15.02 -47.65
CA GLN A 262 36.91 -14.97 -47.82
C GLN A 262 37.28 -15.82 -49.04
N GLY A 263 36.86 -15.38 -50.23
CA GLY A 263 37.05 -16.20 -51.43
C GLY A 263 36.55 -15.61 -52.75
N THR A 264 36.64 -14.29 -52.97
CA THR A 264 36.64 -13.75 -54.34
C THR A 264 37.85 -12.86 -54.50
N GLY A 265 39.02 -13.50 -54.60
CA GLY A 265 40.15 -12.92 -55.32
C GLY A 265 39.70 -12.70 -56.76
N GLN A 266 39.35 -11.46 -57.07
CA GLN A 266 39.07 -11.02 -58.42
C GLN A 266 40.42 -10.69 -59.08
N PRO A 267 40.86 -11.43 -60.11
CA PRO A 267 42.09 -11.09 -60.81
C PRO A 267 41.92 -9.76 -61.57
N LYS A 268 42.84 -8.82 -61.34
CA LYS A 268 43.01 -7.60 -62.14
C LYS A 268 43.17 -7.98 -63.62
N PRO A 269 42.34 -7.47 -64.55
CA PRO A 269 42.67 -7.55 -65.97
C PRO A 269 43.85 -6.62 -66.28
N ALA A 270 44.75 -7.13 -67.13
CA ALA A 270 45.98 -6.49 -67.56
C ALA A 270 45.73 -5.24 -68.43
N GLU A 271 46.68 -4.31 -68.37
CA GLU A 271 46.85 -3.15 -69.24
C GLU A 271 46.82 -3.52 -70.73
N GLU A 272 46.02 -2.81 -71.51
CA GLU A 272 46.30 -2.56 -72.93
C GLU A 272 46.58 -1.07 -73.11
N GLY A 273 47.85 -0.75 -73.31
CA GLY A 273 48.29 0.58 -73.70
C GLY A 273 47.93 0.85 -75.17
N ILE A 274 47.22 1.94 -75.42
CA ILE A 274 47.03 2.49 -76.76
C ILE A 274 47.92 3.72 -76.87
N GLN A 275 49.04 3.56 -77.58
CA GLN A 275 49.83 4.64 -78.16
C GLN A 275 49.02 5.25 -79.32
N HIS A 276 48.89 6.58 -79.35
CA HIS A 276 48.66 7.30 -80.58
C HIS A 276 49.68 8.43 -80.71
N SER A 277 50.44 8.34 -81.82
CA SER A 277 51.19 9.42 -82.47
C SER A 277 50.27 10.51 -83.00
#